data_AF-A0A8J4SN15-F1
#
_entry.id   AF-A0A8J4SN15-F1
#
_cell.length_a   1.000
_cell.length_b   1.000
_cell.length_c   1.000
_cell.angle_alpha   90.00
_cell.angle_beta   90.00
_cell.angle_gamma   90.00
#
_symmetry.space_group_name_H-M   'P 1'
#
loop_
_entity.id
_entity.type
_entity.pdbx_description
1 polymer ?
#
loop_
_entity_poly.entity_id
_entity_poly.type
_entity_poly.pdbx_seq_one_letter_code
_entity_poly.pdbx_strand_id
1 'polypeptide(L)'
;MPAIDETCYRAFDLGVRAVNAYNLVLKSVRFRDSKIEIQNTLFDVPGRLVVFGVGKAALGMLRAVFNVLGARIDSAIGCVPQPTENELSDEGL
;
A
#
# COMPACT_ATOMS: atom_id res chain seq x y z
N MET A 1 -33.94 1.80 13.97
CA MET A 1 -32.72 1.67 13.15
C MET A 1 -33.05 0.79 11.97
N PRO A 2 -32.76 1.18 10.72
CA PRO A 2 -32.93 0.26 9.59
C PRO A 2 -31.99 -0.93 9.80
N ALA A 3 -32.48 -2.15 9.58
CA ALA A 3 -31.63 -3.34 9.52
C ALA A 3 -30.70 -3.17 8.33
N ILE A 4 -29.42 -2.90 8.58
CA ILE A 4 -28.40 -2.86 7.54
C ILE A 4 -28.35 -4.29 6.98
N ASP A 5 -28.65 -4.44 5.70
CA ASP A 5 -28.53 -5.71 5.00
C ASP A 5 -27.08 -6.20 5.12
N GLU A 6 -26.90 -7.35 5.77
CA GLU A 6 -25.60 -7.97 6.02
C GLU A 6 -24.83 -8.20 4.71
N THR A 7 -25.53 -8.45 3.61
CA THR A 7 -24.96 -8.60 2.27
C THR A 7 -24.36 -7.29 1.79
N CYS A 8 -25.08 -6.18 1.97
CA CYS A 8 -24.62 -4.84 1.59
C CYS A 8 -23.39 -4.43 2.40
N TYR A 9 -23.40 -4.69 3.72
CA TYR A 9 -22.25 -4.40 4.57
C TYR A 9 -21.02 -5.22 4.16
N ARG A 10 -21.22 -6.52 3.89
CA ARG A 10 -20.13 -7.40 3.44
C ARG A 10 -19.57 -6.99 2.08
N ALA A 11 -20.41 -6.59 1.13
CA ALA A 11 -19.96 -6.08 -0.16
C ALA A 11 -19.15 -4.78 0.00
N PHE A 12 -19.58 -3.89 0.89
CA PHE A 12 -18.85 -2.66 1.21
C PHE A 12 -17.49 -2.94 1.85
N ASP A 13 -17.43 -3.80 2.88
CA ASP A 13 -16.17 -4.18 3.55
C ASP A 13 -15.19 -4.84 2.57
N LEU A 14 -15.67 -5.71 1.67
CA LEU A 14 -14.84 -6.28 0.60
C LEU A 14 -14.29 -5.18 -0.33
N GLY A 15 -15.11 -4.20 -0.69
CA GLY A 15 -14.69 -3.04 -1.49
C GLY A 15 -13.60 -2.23 -0.80
N VAL A 16 -13.79 -1.88 0.49
CA VAL A 16 -12.80 -1.14 1.29
C VAL A 16 -11.49 -1.91 1.40
N ARG A 17 -11.54 -3.22 1.68
CA ARG A 17 -10.34 -4.08 1.74
C ARG A 17 -9.64 -4.22 0.40
N ALA A 18 -10.39 -4.20 -0.71
CA ALA A 18 -9.84 -4.27 -2.05
C ALA A 18 -9.05 -3.00 -2.43
N VAL A 19 -9.48 -1.84 -1.94
CA VAL A 19 -8.80 -0.54 -2.19
C VAL A 19 -7.82 -0.14 -1.09
N ASN A 20 -7.60 -0.99 -0.09
CA ASN A 20 -6.59 -0.75 0.93
C ASN A 20 -5.20 -0.64 0.29
N ALA A 21 -4.52 0.48 0.53
CA ALA A 21 -3.30 0.86 -0.17
C ALA A 21 -2.16 -0.18 -0.04
N TYR A 22 -2.01 -0.76 1.15
CA TYR A 22 -1.02 -1.79 1.41
C TYR A 22 -1.34 -3.07 0.61
N ASN A 23 -2.59 -3.53 0.65
CA ASN A 23 -3.04 -4.72 -0.08
C ASN A 23 -2.96 -4.55 -1.60
N LEU A 24 -3.24 -3.34 -2.11
CA LEU A 24 -3.14 -3.04 -3.54
C LEU A 24 -1.72 -3.25 -4.05
N VAL A 25 -0.70 -2.79 -3.32
CA VAL A 25 0.70 -3.00 -3.69
C VAL A 25 1.05 -4.49 -3.65
N LEU A 26 0.71 -5.21 -2.58
CA LEU A 26 1.02 -6.64 -2.48
C LEU A 26 0.39 -7.49 -3.59
N LYS A 27 -0.79 -7.10 -4.08
CA LYS A 27 -1.47 -7.80 -5.18
C LYS A 27 -0.91 -7.42 -6.56
N SER A 28 -0.38 -6.22 -6.70
CA SER A 28 0.04 -5.67 -8.01
C SER A 28 1.54 -5.78 -8.26
N VAL A 29 2.36 -5.84 -7.21
CA VAL A 29 3.83 -5.85 -7.30
C VAL A 29 4.36 -7.17 -6.79
N ARG A 30 5.15 -7.86 -7.62
CA ARG A 30 5.89 -9.06 -7.25
C ARG A 30 7.36 -8.88 -7.59
N PHE A 31 8.24 -9.54 -6.85
CA PHE A 31 9.68 -9.55 -7.13
C PHE A 31 10.20 -10.98 -7.16
N ARG A 32 10.74 -11.39 -8.32
CA ARG A 32 11.29 -12.73 -8.56
C ARG A 32 12.42 -12.63 -9.58
N ASP A 33 13.48 -13.43 -9.40
CA ASP A 33 14.58 -13.56 -10.36
C ASP A 33 15.21 -12.23 -10.80
N SER A 34 15.36 -11.29 -9.85
CA SER A 34 15.84 -9.92 -10.10
C SER A 34 14.97 -9.09 -11.05
N LYS A 35 13.69 -9.46 -11.19
CA LYS A 35 12.69 -8.72 -11.95
C LYS A 35 11.56 -8.27 -11.04
N ILE A 36 11.07 -7.07 -11.28
CA ILE A 36 9.81 -6.59 -10.71
C ILE A 36 8.71 -6.87 -11.73
N GLU A 37 7.63 -7.48 -11.28
CA GLU A 37 6.40 -7.61 -12.02
C GLU A 37 5.38 -6.60 -11.48
N ILE A 38 4.84 -5.74 -12.34
CA ILE A 38 3.75 -4.80 -12.02
C ILE A 38 2.61 -5.03 -12.99
N GLN A 39 1.45 -5.48 -12.49
CA GLN A 39 0.24 -5.74 -13.30
C GLN A 39 0.55 -6.49 -14.63
N ASN A 40 1.36 -7.55 -14.55
CA ASN A 40 1.81 -8.40 -15.67
C ASN A 40 2.92 -7.82 -16.56
N THR A 41 3.45 -6.65 -16.25
CA THR A 41 4.63 -6.10 -16.94
C THR A 41 5.89 -6.41 -16.15
N LEU A 42 6.91 -6.96 -16.81
CA LEU A 42 8.19 -7.32 -16.19
C LEU A 42 9.25 -6.24 -16.44
N PHE A 43 9.98 -5.89 -15.39
CA PHE A 43 11.07 -4.92 -15.40
C PHE A 43 12.32 -5.56 -14.81
N ASP A 44 13.43 -5.52 -15.55
CA ASP A 44 14.72 -5.97 -15.04
C ASP A 44 15.28 -4.97 -14.00
N VAL A 45 15.80 -5.51 -12.89
CA VAL A 45 16.36 -4.69 -11.80
C VAL A 45 17.85 -5.01 -11.62
N PRO A 46 18.73 -4.35 -12.39
CA PRO A 46 20.16 -4.65 -12.37
C PRO A 46 20.86 -4.22 -11.07
N GLY A 47 20.23 -3.34 -10.27
CA GLY A 47 20.85 -2.76 -9.07
C GLY A 47 19.86 -2.54 -7.93
N ARG A 48 20.27 -1.72 -6.96
CA ARG A 48 19.37 -1.29 -5.89
C ARG A 48 18.40 -0.22 -6.38
N LEU A 49 17.32 -0.06 -5.64
CA LEU A 49 16.19 0.80 -5.98
C LEU A 49 16.07 1.95 -5.00
N VAL A 50 15.66 3.10 -5.50
CA VAL A 50 15.17 4.20 -4.67
C VAL A 50 13.66 4.26 -4.83
N VAL A 51 12.95 4.31 -3.71
CA VAL A 51 11.48 4.32 -3.70
C VAL A 51 10.97 5.66 -3.21
N PHE A 52 10.03 6.25 -3.96
CA PHE A 52 9.39 7.51 -3.59
C PHE A 52 7.89 7.29 -3.45
N GLY A 53 7.31 7.76 -2.35
CA GLY A 53 5.87 7.74 -2.11
C GLY A 53 5.37 9.12 -1.73
N VAL A 54 4.29 9.57 -2.37
CA VAL A 54 3.68 10.88 -2.09
C VAL A 54 2.18 10.74 -1.92
N GLY A 55 1.62 11.42 -0.92
CA GLY A 55 0.19 11.47 -0.64
C GLY A 55 -0.23 10.67 0.60
N LYS A 56 -1.52 10.78 0.97
CA LYS A 56 -2.06 10.22 2.23
C LYS A 56 -1.80 8.72 2.41
N ALA A 57 -1.96 7.96 1.33
CA ALA A 57 -1.78 6.51 1.34
C ALA A 57 -0.30 6.08 1.20
N ALA A 58 0.63 7.01 0.99
CA ALA A 58 2.00 6.68 0.62
C ALA A 58 2.70 5.87 1.70
N LEU A 59 2.48 6.14 2.99
CA LEU A 59 3.09 5.35 4.06
C LEU A 59 2.69 3.86 3.99
N GLY A 60 1.40 3.59 3.79
CA GLY A 60 0.89 2.22 3.64
C GLY A 60 1.44 1.52 2.39
N MET A 61 1.54 2.25 1.28
CA MET A 61 2.11 1.71 0.03
C MET A 61 3.61 1.46 0.16
N LEU A 62 4.38 2.39 0.72
CA LEU A 62 5.82 2.25 0.94
C LEU A 62 6.11 1.04 1.83
N ARG A 63 5.36 0.84 2.90
CA ARG A 63 5.48 -0.35 3.76
C ARG A 63 5.28 -1.65 2.98
N ALA A 64 4.29 -1.70 2.08
CA ALA A 64 4.08 -2.85 1.22
C ALA A 64 5.24 -3.06 0.23
N VAL A 65 5.75 -2.00 -0.38
CA VAL A 65 6.91 -2.06 -1.29
C VAL A 65 8.15 -2.57 -0.55
N PHE A 66 8.39 -2.12 0.68
CA PHE A 66 9.46 -2.64 1.53
C PHE A 66 9.34 -4.14 1.79
N ASN A 67 8.12 -4.64 2.03
CA ASN A 67 7.90 -6.06 2.25
C ASN A 67 8.11 -6.91 0.98
N VAL A 68 7.88 -6.33 -0.20
CA VAL A 68 8.08 -7.03 -1.49
C VAL A 68 9.55 -7.00 -1.93
N LEU A 69 10.23 -5.86 -1.78
CA LEU A 69 11.56 -5.63 -2.36
C LEU A 69 12.71 -5.74 -1.34
N GLY A 70 12.41 -5.55 -0.05
CA GLY A 70 13.35 -5.73 1.05
C GLY A 70 14.70 -5.04 0.84
N ALA A 71 15.77 -5.83 0.94
CA ALA A 71 17.16 -5.37 0.84
C ALA A 71 17.57 -4.82 -0.54
N ARG A 72 16.68 -4.86 -1.54
CA ARG A 72 16.91 -4.20 -2.84
C ARG A 72 16.68 -2.70 -2.77
N ILE A 73 15.98 -2.21 -1.77
CA ILE A 73 15.77 -0.77 -1.58
C ILE A 73 17.02 -0.19 -0.89
N ASP A 74 17.65 0.78 -1.55
CA ASP A 74 18.76 1.54 -0.98
C ASP A 74 18.27 2.68 -0.11
N SER A 75 17.22 3.38 -0.58
CA SER A 75 16.60 4.49 0.12
C SER A 75 15.12 4.57 -0.21
N ALA A 76 14.33 5.04 0.75
CA ALA A 76 12.92 5.35 0.56
C ALA A 76 12.59 6.73 1.11
N ILE A 77 11.85 7.49 0.32
CA ILE A 77 11.44 8.85 0.65
C ILE A 77 9.92 8.90 0.62
N GLY A 78 9.32 9.30 1.74
CA GLY A 78 7.88 9.47 1.89
C GLY A 78 7.52 10.93 2.13
N CYS A 79 6.65 11.48 1.29
CA CYS A 79 6.00 12.77 1.54
C CYS A 79 4.52 12.52 1.83
N VAL A 80 4.20 12.40 3.11
CA VAL A 80 2.83 12.23 3.59
C VAL A 80 2.33 13.55 4.16
N PRO A 81 1.06 13.92 3.92
CA PRO A 81 0.44 15.03 4.62
C PRO A 81 0.55 14.80 6.12
N GLN A 82 0.82 15.87 6.86
CA GLN A 82 0.75 15.82 8.31
C GLN A 82 -0.68 15.42 8.71
N PRO A 83 -0.86 14.40 9.59
CA PRO A 83 -2.18 14.01 10.03
C PRO A 83 -2.86 15.20 10.70
N THR A 84 -4.15 15.36 10.43
CA THR A 84 -4.97 16.35 11.13
C THR A 84 -5.18 15.92 12.59
N GLU A 85 -5.45 16.86 13.50
CA GLU A 85 -5.70 16.54 14.93
C GLU A 85 -6.78 15.46 15.11
N ASN A 86 -7.79 15.44 14.22
CA ASN A 86 -8.85 14.43 14.20
C ASN A 86 -8.37 13.01 13.79
N GLU A 87 -7.33 12.91 12.96
CA GLU A 87 -6.74 11.62 12.57
C GLU A 87 -5.82 11.06 13.68
N LEU A 88 -5.33 11.91 14.58
CA LEU A 88 -4.55 11.51 15.76
C LEU A 88 -5.43 11.06 16.93
N SER A 89 -6.66 11.57 17.05
CA SER A 89 -7.60 11.19 18.12
C SER A 89 -8.23 9.80 17.95
N ASP A 90 -8.25 9.27 16.71
CA ASP A 90 -8.78 7.93 16.42
C ASP A 90 -7.72 6.81 16.59
N GLU A 91 -6.43 7.16 16.60
CA GLU A 91 -5.34 6.28 16.98
C GLU A 91 -4.98 6.54 18.45
N GLY A 92 -5.83 6.09 19.38
CA GLY A 92 -5.65 6.29 20.82
C GLY A 92 -4.21 6.09 21.32
N LEU A 93 -3.50 7.21 21.46
CA LEU A 93 -2.26 7.38 22.22
C LEU A 93 -2.60 7.90 23.62
#